data_AF-A0A0V0H8L7-F1
#
_entry.id   AF-A0A0V0H8L7-F1
#
_cell.length_a   1.000
_cell.length_b   1.000
_cell.length_c   1.000
_cell.angle_alpha   90.00
_cell.angle_beta   90.00
_cell.angle_gamma   90.00
#
_symmetry.space_group_name_H-M   'P 1'
#
loop_
_entity.id
_entity.type
_entity.pdbx_description
1 polymer ?
#
loop_
_entity_poly.entity_id
_entity_poly.type
_entity_poly.pdbx_seq_one_letter_code
_entity_poly.pdbx_strand_id
1 'polypeptide(L)'
;MQFLGEKNFKQRIGAVKLEEGEEISEEIATIALRRSVNFFSALQATDGHWPAENSGPLFFLPPLVMCLYITGDLNTVLPAEHRKEILRYIYCHQVYDVMSQ
;
A
#
# COMPACT_ATOMS: atom_id res chain seq x y z
N MET A 1 -2.56 -6.80 0.35
CA MET A 1 -1.43 -6.47 -0.53
C MET A 1 -1.37 -7.45 -1.68
N GLN A 2 -1.34 -6.94 -2.92
CA GLN A 2 -1.34 -7.74 -4.15
C GLN A 2 -0.22 -8.81 -4.16
N PHE A 3 1.01 -8.42 -3.85
CA PHE A 3 2.20 -9.30 -3.84
C PHE A 3 2.04 -10.55 -2.95
N LEU A 4 1.43 -10.42 -1.77
CA LEU A 4 1.23 -11.58 -0.88
C LEU A 4 0.19 -12.54 -1.45
N GLY A 5 -0.84 -12.01 -2.09
CA GLY A 5 -1.88 -12.80 -2.76
C GLY A 5 -1.32 -13.57 -3.94
N GLU A 6 -0.54 -12.92 -4.81
CA GLU A 6 0.12 -13.55 -5.96
C GLU A 6 1.04 -14.70 -5.54
N LYS A 7 1.72 -14.56 -4.40
CA LYS A 7 2.58 -15.60 -3.84
C LYS A 7 1.86 -16.65 -3.01
N ASN A 8 0.53 -16.57 -2.88
CA ASN A 8 -0.26 -17.40 -1.97
C ASN A 8 0.34 -17.46 -0.56
N PHE A 9 0.93 -16.35 -0.09
CA PHE A 9 1.65 -16.31 1.16
C PHE A 9 0.70 -16.59 2.33
N LYS A 10 1.12 -17.49 3.22
CA LYS A 10 0.41 -17.79 4.46
C LYS A 10 1.35 -17.58 5.64
N GLN A 11 1.01 -16.66 6.52
CA GLN A 11 1.77 -16.45 7.76
C GLN A 11 1.56 -17.65 8.69
N ARG A 12 2.64 -18.38 8.98
CA ARG A 12 2.61 -19.60 9.81
C ARG A 12 3.04 -19.35 11.25
N ILE A 13 3.82 -18.31 11.49
CA ILE A 13 4.31 -17.96 12.83
C ILE A 13 3.19 -17.21 13.54
N GLY A 14 2.78 -17.63 14.74
CA GLY A 14 1.71 -16.99 15.51
C GLY A 14 1.99 -15.53 15.87
N ALA A 15 0.96 -14.70 15.97
CA ALA A 15 1.11 -13.34 16.46
C ALA A 15 1.25 -13.38 17.99
N VAL A 16 2.22 -12.64 18.53
CA VAL A 16 2.27 -12.38 19.96
C VAL A 16 1.42 -11.14 20.23
N LYS A 17 0.53 -11.22 21.21
CA LYS A 17 -0.22 -10.08 21.75
C LYS A 17 0.30 -9.84 23.15
N LEU A 18 0.56 -8.58 23.47
CA LEU A 18 0.96 -8.14 24.80
C LEU A 18 -0.08 -7.15 25.31
N GLU A 19 -0.37 -7.22 26.60
CA GLU A 19 -1.15 -6.20 27.28
C GLU A 19 -0.26 -5.03 27.71
N GLU A 20 -0.89 -3.88 27.99
CA GLU A 20 -0.17 -2.69 28.43
C GLU A 20 0.49 -2.95 29.79
N GLY A 21 1.82 -2.80 29.86
CA GLY A 21 2.60 -3.04 31.07
C GLY A 21 3.21 -4.46 31.17
N GLU A 22 2.96 -5.35 30.22
CA GLU A 22 3.67 -6.65 30.17
C GLU A 22 5.14 -6.47 29.77
N GLU A 23 6.03 -7.21 30.43
CA GLU A 23 7.46 -7.20 30.14
C GLU A 23 7.79 -7.99 28.86
N ILE A 24 8.57 -7.39 27.97
CA ILE A 24 8.99 -8.03 26.72
C ILE A 24 10.17 -8.98 27.00
N SER A 25 9.89 -10.27 27.01
CA SER A 25 10.95 -11.29 27.08
C SER A 25 11.71 -11.45 25.75
N GLU A 26 12.91 -12.01 25.80
CA GLU A 26 13.70 -12.34 24.61
C GLU A 26 12.95 -13.30 23.67
N GLU A 27 12.20 -14.26 24.23
CA GLU A 27 11.39 -15.20 23.45
C GLU A 27 10.30 -14.47 22.67
N ILE A 28 9.57 -13.57 23.34
CA ILE A 28 8.52 -12.74 22.72
C ILE A 28 9.12 -11.92 21.58
N ALA A 29 10.23 -11.22 21.84
CA ALA A 29 10.93 -10.43 20.83
C ALA A 29 11.38 -11.28 19.63
N THR A 30 11.90 -12.48 19.90
CA THR A 30 12.36 -13.41 18.87
C THR A 30 11.22 -13.91 17.99
N ILE A 31 10.07 -14.26 18.58
CA ILE A 31 8.88 -14.71 17.83
C ILE A 31 8.37 -13.56 16.96
N ALA A 32 8.25 -12.36 17.52
CA ALA A 32 7.80 -11.17 16.79
C ALA A 32 8.73 -10.86 15.61
N LEU A 33 10.06 -10.86 15.84
CA LEU A 33 11.05 -10.61 14.80
C LEU A 33 10.98 -11.67 13.68
N ARG A 34 10.95 -12.96 14.04
CA ARG A 34 10.83 -14.05 13.05
C ARG A 34 9.56 -13.93 12.22
N ARG A 35 8.43 -13.60 12.85
CA ARG A 35 7.16 -13.36 12.17
C ARG A 35 7.25 -12.20 11.18
N SER A 36 7.84 -11.08 11.60
CA SER A 36 8.04 -9.88 10.80
C SER A 36 8.97 -10.13 9.62
N VAL A 37 10.13 -10.76 9.84
CA VAL A 37 11.09 -11.11 8.78
C VAL A 37 10.45 -12.06 7.76
N ASN A 38 9.71 -13.08 8.21
CA ASN A 38 9.00 -13.99 7.31
C ASN A 38 7.96 -13.24 6.44
N PHE A 39 7.22 -12.32 7.03
CA PHE A 39 6.25 -11.48 6.31
C PHE A 39 6.95 -10.54 5.32
N PHE A 40 7.99 -9.83 5.76
CA PHE A 40 8.68 -8.83 4.95
C PHE A 40 9.44 -9.48 3.78
N SER A 41 10.05 -10.64 4.01
CA SER A 41 10.71 -11.43 2.95
C SER A 41 9.71 -11.84 1.86
N ALA A 42 8.46 -12.16 2.23
CA ALA A 42 7.43 -12.49 1.25
C ALA A 42 7.03 -11.29 0.37
N LEU A 43 7.28 -10.05 0.79
CA LEU A 43 7.00 -8.84 0.00
C LEU A 43 8.06 -8.53 -1.07
N GLN A 44 9.25 -9.15 -1.00
CA GLN A 44 10.35 -8.89 -1.93
C GLN A 44 9.94 -9.23 -3.38
N ALA A 45 10.15 -8.34 -4.34
CA ALA A 45 9.93 -8.62 -5.74
C ALA A 45 10.92 -9.66 -6.28
N THR A 46 10.66 -10.20 -7.48
CA THR A 46 11.46 -11.27 -8.10
C THR A 46 12.89 -10.84 -8.45
N ASP A 47 13.12 -9.54 -8.63
CA ASP A 47 14.41 -8.90 -8.87
C ASP A 47 15.10 -8.43 -7.56
N GLY A 48 14.49 -8.69 -6.40
CA GLY A 48 15.08 -8.46 -5.09
C GLY A 48 14.73 -7.11 -4.42
N HIS A 49 14.02 -6.19 -5.08
CA HIS A 49 13.59 -4.93 -4.45
C HIS A 49 12.35 -5.12 -3.55
N TRP A 50 12.04 -4.13 -2.70
CA TRP A 50 10.79 -4.09 -1.94
C TRP A 50 9.89 -2.99 -2.50
N PRO A 51 8.81 -3.36 -3.23
CA PRO A 51 7.87 -2.39 -3.76
C PRO A 51 7.12 -1.74 -2.59
N ALA A 52 7.06 -0.41 -2.62
CA ALA A 52 6.35 0.38 -1.63
C ALA A 52 5.48 1.41 -2.35
N GLU A 53 4.37 1.75 -1.73
CA GLU A 53 3.60 2.90 -2.16
C GLU A 53 4.39 4.18 -1.84
N ASN A 54 4.58 5.04 -2.84
CA ASN A 54 5.15 6.37 -2.67
C ASN A 54 4.10 7.42 -3.10
N SER A 55 3.07 7.57 -2.28
CA SER A 55 1.96 8.51 -2.48
C SER A 55 2.02 9.68 -1.51
N GLY A 56 1.07 10.60 -1.62
CA GLY A 56 0.88 11.72 -0.69
C GLY A 56 0.63 13.03 -1.43
N PRO A 57 1.50 13.44 -2.37
CA PRO A 57 1.26 14.65 -3.14
C PRO A 57 0.10 14.49 -4.12
N LEU A 58 -0.98 15.23 -3.89
CA LEU A 58 -2.20 15.19 -4.72
C LEU A 58 -2.09 15.97 -6.05
N PHE A 59 -0.90 16.49 -6.37
CA PHE A 59 -0.67 17.31 -7.56
C PHE A 59 0.05 16.58 -8.72
N PHE A 60 0.43 15.30 -8.58
CA PHE A 60 1.02 14.54 -9.69
C PHE A 60 -0.02 13.98 -10.66
N LEU A 61 -1.12 13.44 -10.12
CA LEU A 61 -2.14 12.75 -10.90
C LEU A 61 -2.96 13.68 -11.81
N PRO A 62 -3.41 14.87 -11.37
CA PRO A 62 -4.20 15.75 -12.23
C PRO A 62 -3.47 16.21 -13.50
N PRO A 63 -2.20 16.69 -13.44
CA PRO A 63 -1.44 17.03 -14.65
C PRO A 63 -1.25 15.84 -15.60
N LEU A 64 -0.97 14.65 -15.07
CA LEU A 64 -0.84 13.45 -15.89
C LEU A 64 -2.13 13.14 -16.67
N VAL A 65 -3.28 13.18 -15.99
CA VAL A 65 -4.59 12.95 -16.64
C VAL A 65 -4.87 14.00 -17.72
N MET A 66 -4.58 15.27 -17.43
CA MET A 66 -4.73 16.36 -18.41
C MET A 66 -3.84 16.16 -19.64
N CYS A 67 -2.56 15.84 -19.46
CA CYS A 67 -1.63 15.57 -20.57
C CYS A 67 -2.10 14.40 -21.44
N LEU A 68 -2.45 13.26 -20.83
CA LEU A 68 -2.91 12.07 -21.56
C LEU A 68 -4.23 12.31 -22.30
N TYR A 69 -5.12 13.15 -21.74
CA TYR A 69 -6.34 13.56 -22.44
C TYR A 69 -6.03 14.40 -23.67
N ILE A 70 -5.15 15.39 -23.53
CA ILE A 70 -4.75 16.29 -24.63
C ILE A 70 -4.04 15.53 -25.75
N THR A 71 -3.17 14.57 -25.41
CA THR A 71 -2.43 13.78 -26.42
C THR A 71 -3.26 12.68 -27.08
N GLY A 72 -4.45 12.38 -26.54
CA GLY A 72 -5.32 11.31 -27.01
C GLY A 72 -4.96 9.91 -26.49
N ASP A 73 -3.98 9.81 -25.58
CA ASP A 73 -3.46 8.53 -25.07
C ASP A 73 -4.16 8.03 -23.80
N LEU A 74 -5.13 8.79 -23.28
CA LEU A 74 -5.80 8.51 -22.00
C LEU A 74 -6.29 7.06 -21.88
N ASN A 75 -6.98 6.54 -22.90
CA ASN A 75 -7.55 5.20 -22.85
C ASN A 75 -6.51 4.08 -23.03
N THR A 76 -5.38 4.40 -23.66
CA THR A 76 -4.28 3.45 -23.91
C THR A 76 -3.42 3.31 -22.66
N VAL A 77 -3.05 4.43 -22.02
CA VAL A 77 -2.18 4.45 -20.84
C VAL A 77 -2.96 4.16 -19.55
N LEU A 78 -4.21 4.62 -19.46
CA LEU A 78 -5.09 4.39 -18.31
C LEU A 78 -6.33 3.59 -18.74
N PRO A 79 -6.25 2.24 -18.75
CA PRO A 79 -7.40 1.36 -18.96
C PRO A 79 -8.53 1.63 -17.96
N ALA A 80 -9.71 1.06 -18.24
CA ALA A 80 -10.92 1.30 -17.46
C ALA A 80 -10.74 1.08 -15.94
N GLU A 81 -10.05 0.01 -15.53
CA GLU A 81 -9.80 -0.27 -14.11
C GLU A 81 -8.86 0.75 -13.46
N HIS A 82 -7.83 1.24 -14.16
CA HIS A 82 -6.98 2.31 -13.64
C HIS A 82 -7.79 3.59 -13.39
N ARG A 83 -8.66 3.97 -14.32
CA ARG A 83 -9.51 5.17 -14.17
C ARG A 83 -10.49 5.03 -13.01
N LYS A 84 -11.07 3.85 -12.83
CA LYS A 84 -11.96 3.54 -11.71
C LYS A 84 -11.23 3.67 -10.37
N GLU A 85 -10.01 3.14 -10.28
CA GLU A 85 -9.19 3.22 -9.07
C GLU A 85 -8.64 4.62 -8.81
N ILE A 86 -8.31 5.38 -9.86
CA ILE A 86 -7.96 6.81 -9.78
C ILE A 86 -9.12 7.61 -9.20
N LEU A 87 -10.35 7.40 -9.69
CA LEU A 87 -11.53 8.05 -9.14
C LEU A 87 -11.74 7.66 -7.67
N ARG A 88 -11.66 6.36 -7.33
CA ARG A 88 -11.75 5.90 -5.94
C ARG A 88 -10.72 6.58 -5.04
N TYR A 89 -9.47 6.67 -5.49
CA TYR A 89 -8.39 7.33 -4.75
C TYR A 89 -8.71 8.81 -4.50
N ILE A 90 -9.11 9.55 -5.54
CA ILE A 90 -9.47 10.97 -5.43
C ILE A 90 -10.63 11.17 -4.45
N TYR A 91 -11.69 10.36 -4.55
CA TYR A 91 -12.82 10.43 -3.62
C TYR A 91 -12.42 10.14 -2.18
N CYS A 92 -11.54 9.15 -1.94
CA CYS A 92 -11.04 8.84 -0.60
C CYS A 92 -10.20 9.96 0.02
N HIS A 93 -9.56 10.80 -0.79
CA HIS A 93 -8.70 11.90 -0.34
C HIS A 93 -9.39 13.27 -0.39
N GLN A 94 -10.65 13.32 -0.82
CA GLN A 94 -11.42 14.53 -0.80
C GLN A 94 -11.76 14.88 0.66
N VAL A 95 -11.18 15.98 1.14
CA VAL A 95 -11.53 16.56 2.44
C VAL A 95 -12.78 17.43 2.25
N TYR A 96 -13.77 17.29 3.12
CA TYR A 96 -14.88 18.23 3.17
C TYR A 96 -14.37 19.59 3.59
N ASP A 97 -14.87 20.65 2.97
CA ASP A 97 -14.49 22.01 3.33
C ASP A 97 -14.82 22.25 4.81
N VAL A 98 -13.80 22.53 5.63
CA VAL A 98 -13.93 22.91 7.05
C VAL A 98 -13.83 24.43 7.24
N MET A 99 -13.81 25.21 6.16
CA MET A 99 -13.77 26.67 6.24
C MET A 99 -15.11 27.31 5.87
N SER A 100 -16.08 27.14 6.75
CA SER A 100 -17.22 28.06 6.88
C SER A 100 -17.73 28.09 8.33
N GLN A 101 -16.95 28.74 9.20
CA GLN A 101 -17.43 29.40 10.43
C GLN A 101 -16.76 30.76 10.55
#